data_AF-A0A1H4AE63-F1
#
_entry.id   AF-A0A1H4AE63-F1
#
_cell.length_a   1.000
_cell.length_b   1.000
_cell.length_c   1.000
_cell.angle_alpha   90.00
_cell.angle_beta   90.00
_cell.angle_gamma   90.00
#
_symmetry.space_group_name_H-M   'P 1'
#
loop_
_entity.id
_entity.type
_entity.pdbx_description
1 polymer ?
#
loop_
_entity_poly.entity_id
_entity_poly.type
_entity_poly.pdbx_seq_one_letter_code
_entity_poly.pdbx_strand_id
1 'polypeptide(L)'
;MADNTYIFREDYRTEDMISRIRVEHFRSEEEELVQDVLEEADLGRAYLLEHEKQDFLGEIKDRVGDERYDEFIEAMFEQYGEKGDQFNIQFYVVDDIVYDDLVTRAEELGGEELRQVESEEFRRPTTLTKVQANDEARIVDLQFEVVDHPENIDAEGLETAYTAEGEIIDLSETELEEAERLIRENRYMMEVRAHADDGIVAVSNSVGRNPIRKEMKNAVKRWGVQS
;
A
#
# COMPACT_ATOMS: atom_id res chain seq x y z
N MET A 1 5.72 11.90 -12.65
CA MET A 1 4.42 11.66 -11.99
C MET A 1 4.75 10.85 -10.75
N ALA A 2 4.30 11.25 -9.57
CA ALA A 2 4.59 10.49 -8.36
C ALA A 2 3.72 9.22 -8.40
N ASP A 3 4.38 8.05 -8.47
CA ASP A 3 3.72 6.77 -8.25
C ASP A 3 3.24 6.77 -6.80
N ASN A 4 1.94 7.00 -6.60
CA ASN A 4 1.32 7.05 -5.29
C ASN A 4 1.21 5.62 -4.76
N THR A 5 2.23 5.16 -4.05
CA THR A 5 2.28 3.83 -3.42
C THR A 5 1.98 3.97 -1.92
N TYR A 6 1.02 3.21 -1.39
CA TYR A 6 0.25 3.65 -0.21
C TYR A 6 0.41 2.91 1.09
N ILE A 7 0.66 1.63 1.03
CA ILE A 7 0.70 0.66 2.12
C ILE A 7 1.88 -0.25 1.80
N PHE A 8 1.93 -0.71 0.55
CA PHE A 8 2.99 -1.58 0.01
C PHE A 8 4.15 -0.81 -0.63
N ARG A 9 4.38 0.45 -0.25
CA ARG A 9 5.58 1.16 -0.68
C ARG A 9 6.77 0.50 0.01
N GLU A 10 7.76 0.11 -0.77
CA GLU A 10 8.99 -0.52 -0.26
C GLU A 10 10.20 0.42 -0.46
N ASP A 11 10.13 1.35 -1.42
CA ASP A 11 11.22 2.28 -1.75
C ASP A 11 11.24 3.51 -0.81
N TYR A 12 11.72 3.31 0.41
CA TYR A 12 11.98 4.39 1.36
C TYR A 12 13.44 4.79 1.38
N ARG A 13 13.70 6.10 1.44
CA ARG A 13 15.03 6.61 1.80
C ARG A 13 15.18 6.59 3.32
N THR A 14 16.40 6.46 3.84
CA THR A 14 16.66 6.49 5.29
C THR A 14 16.01 7.70 5.99
N GLU A 15 16.05 8.89 5.37
CA GLU A 15 15.38 10.09 5.91
C GLU A 15 13.85 9.95 5.99
N ASP A 16 13.23 9.33 4.98
CA ASP A 16 11.80 9.05 4.99
C ASP A 16 11.45 8.06 6.12
N MET A 17 12.24 6.99 6.25
CA MET A 17 12.08 5.98 7.29
C MET A 17 12.15 6.61 8.68
N ILE A 18 13.20 7.42 8.92
CA ILE A 18 13.36 8.16 10.16
C ILE A 18 12.10 8.97 10.43
N SER A 19 11.63 9.81 9.51
CA SER A 19 10.47 10.67 9.76
C SER A 19 9.19 9.92 10.19
N ARG A 20 9.07 8.65 9.80
CA ARG A 20 7.90 7.78 9.98
C ARG A 20 7.94 6.92 11.24
N ILE A 21 9.07 6.87 11.94
CA ILE A 21 9.18 6.16 13.22
C ILE A 21 8.97 7.19 14.33
N ARG A 22 8.02 6.98 15.24
CA ARG A 22 7.83 7.92 16.35
C ARG A 22 9.02 7.90 17.31
N VAL A 23 9.35 9.07 17.87
CA VAL A 23 10.51 9.21 18.77
C VAL A 23 10.40 8.33 20.01
N GLU A 24 9.19 8.01 20.46
CA GLU A 24 8.93 7.09 21.58
C GLU A 24 9.52 5.70 21.37
N HIS A 25 9.51 5.16 20.14
CA HIS A 25 10.08 3.84 19.86
C HIS A 25 11.59 3.82 20.04
N PHE A 26 12.29 4.90 19.64
CA PHE A 26 13.72 5.05 19.93
C PHE A 26 14.03 5.23 21.42
N ARG A 27 13.07 5.66 22.23
CA ARG A 27 13.27 5.94 23.67
C ARG A 27 12.76 4.83 24.57
N SER A 28 12.20 3.76 24.01
CA SER A 28 11.74 2.59 24.74
C SER A 28 12.90 1.96 25.53
N GLU A 29 12.63 1.50 26.75
CA GLU A 29 13.61 0.75 27.55
C GLU A 29 13.73 -0.69 27.10
N GLU A 30 12.69 -1.22 26.45
CA GLU A 30 12.60 -2.63 26.09
C GLU A 30 13.06 -2.89 24.65
N GLU A 31 13.43 -1.84 23.91
CA GLU A 31 13.79 -1.97 22.50
C GLU A 31 15.24 -2.44 22.32
N GLU A 32 15.41 -3.72 21.97
CA GLU A 32 16.72 -4.36 21.80
C GLU A 32 17.56 -3.71 20.70
N LEU A 33 16.95 -3.30 19.58
CA LEU A 33 17.66 -2.64 18.48
C LEU A 33 18.30 -1.32 18.92
N VAL A 34 17.60 -0.58 19.78
CA VAL A 34 18.10 0.69 20.35
C VAL A 34 19.23 0.42 21.34
N GLN A 35 19.10 -0.59 22.19
CA GLN A 35 20.14 -0.92 23.16
C GLN A 35 21.44 -1.35 22.47
N ASP A 36 21.34 -2.20 21.45
CA ASP A 36 22.48 -2.70 20.68
C ASP A 36 23.25 -1.55 19.99
N VAL A 37 22.53 -0.67 19.28
CA VAL A 37 23.18 0.45 18.57
C VAL A 37 23.77 1.48 19.55
N LEU A 38 23.17 1.67 20.72
CA LEU A 38 23.71 2.56 21.75
C LEU A 38 25.01 2.02 22.37
N GLU A 39 25.07 0.70 22.61
CA GLU A 39 26.28 0.05 23.11
C GLU A 39 27.43 0.19 22.10
N GLU A 40 27.15 -0.06 20.81
CA GLU A 40 28.13 0.10 19.73
C GLU A 40 28.58 1.56 19.57
N ALA A 41 27.66 2.51 19.72
CA ALA A 41 27.96 3.93 19.67
C ALA A 41 28.65 4.47 20.95
N ASP A 42 28.84 3.67 22.00
CA ASP A 42 29.30 4.15 23.32
C ASP A 42 28.47 5.36 23.82
N LEU A 43 27.14 5.24 23.66
CA LEU A 43 26.16 6.24 24.08
C LEU A 43 25.24 5.68 25.16
N GLY A 44 25.02 6.46 26.21
CA GLY A 44 24.06 6.12 27.25
C GLY A 44 22.64 6.50 26.84
N ARG A 45 21.64 5.79 27.35
CA ARG A 45 20.22 6.12 27.14
C ARG A 45 19.85 7.55 27.52
N ALA A 46 20.51 8.13 28.52
CA ALA A 46 20.31 9.54 28.89
C ALA A 46 20.48 10.49 27.69
N TYR A 47 21.39 10.15 26.78
CA TYR A 47 21.64 10.91 25.57
C TYR A 47 20.40 11.01 24.67
N LEU A 48 19.66 9.91 24.49
CA LEU A 48 18.41 9.88 23.71
C LEU A 48 17.30 10.74 24.31
N LEU A 49 17.28 10.85 25.64
CA LEU A 49 16.25 11.60 26.39
C LEU A 49 16.55 13.10 26.42
N GLU A 50 17.83 13.46 26.44
CA GLU A 50 18.31 14.84 26.53
C GLU A 50 18.38 15.55 25.17
N HIS A 51 18.45 14.80 24.06
CA HIS A 51 18.63 15.35 22.72
C HIS A 51 17.39 15.18 21.84
N GLU A 52 17.25 16.05 20.85
CA GLU A 52 16.23 15.88 19.81
C GLU A 52 16.55 14.67 18.94
N LYS A 53 15.51 14.15 18.29
CA LYS A 53 15.61 12.93 17.48
C LYS A 53 16.70 12.99 16.42
N GLN A 54 16.77 14.10 15.69
CA GLN A 54 17.76 14.26 14.63
C GLN A 54 19.18 14.36 15.19
N ASP A 55 19.35 14.99 16.35
CA ASP A 55 20.65 15.14 16.99
C ASP A 55 21.20 13.80 17.46
N PHE A 56 20.41 13.01 18.17
CA PHE A 56 20.92 11.72 18.66
C PHE A 56 21.13 10.71 17.53
N LEU A 57 20.30 10.75 16.49
CA LEU A 57 20.48 9.89 15.33
C LEU A 57 21.73 10.29 14.53
N GLY A 58 22.01 11.60 14.41
CA GLY A 58 23.25 12.10 13.82
C GLY A 58 24.49 11.61 14.58
N GLU A 59 24.47 11.70 15.91
CA GLU A 59 25.59 11.21 16.73
C GLU A 59 25.75 9.68 16.63
N ILE A 60 24.65 8.91 16.65
CA ILE A 60 24.73 7.45 16.44
C ILE A 60 25.37 7.17 15.09
N LYS A 61 24.90 7.81 14.02
CA LYS A 61 25.43 7.67 12.67
C LYS A 61 26.93 7.95 12.60
N ASP A 62 27.38 9.05 13.20
CA ASP A 62 28.79 9.45 13.20
C ASP A 62 29.69 8.43 13.91
N ARG A 63 29.14 7.66 14.86
CA ARG A 63 29.91 6.69 15.66
C ARG A 63 29.89 5.27 15.11
N VAL A 64 28.75 4.79 14.64
CA VAL A 64 28.63 3.42 14.10
C VAL A 64 28.91 3.34 12.59
N GLY A 65 28.92 4.49 11.90
CA GLY A 65 29.13 4.57 10.46
C GLY A 65 27.86 4.36 9.65
N ASP A 66 27.91 4.75 8.37
CA ASP A 66 26.74 4.78 7.48
C ASP A 66 26.05 3.41 7.33
N GLU A 67 26.80 2.33 7.09
CA GLU A 67 26.24 0.99 6.82
C GLU A 67 25.45 0.45 8.01
N ARG A 68 26.06 0.43 9.20
CA ARG A 68 25.41 -0.05 10.43
C ARG A 68 24.23 0.84 10.82
N TYR A 69 24.33 2.15 10.58
CA TYR A 69 23.25 3.10 10.84
C TYR A 69 22.05 2.85 9.92
N ASP A 70 22.27 2.65 8.63
CA ASP A 70 21.20 2.34 7.68
C ASP A 70 20.50 1.02 8.05
N GLU A 71 21.26 -0.03 8.40
CA GLU A 71 20.69 -1.30 8.90
C GLU A 71 19.83 -1.12 10.17
N PHE A 72 20.28 -0.30 11.11
CA PHE A 72 19.53 0.02 12.32
C PHE A 72 18.21 0.73 12.01
N ILE A 73 18.25 1.75 11.14
CA ILE A 73 17.05 2.50 10.74
C ILE A 73 16.08 1.59 9.97
N GLU A 74 16.57 0.73 9.07
CA GLU A 74 15.74 -0.22 8.34
C GLU A 74 15.03 -1.19 9.28
N ALA A 75 15.74 -1.76 10.27
CA ALA A 75 15.14 -2.64 11.26
C ALA A 75 14.09 -1.94 12.12
N MET A 76 14.40 -0.73 12.62
CA MET A 76 13.44 0.09 13.37
C MET A 76 12.22 0.49 12.51
N PHE A 77 12.42 0.74 11.22
CA PHE A 77 11.35 1.07 10.29
C PHE A 77 10.46 -0.12 9.98
N GLU A 78 11.03 -1.32 9.83
CA GLU A 78 10.25 -2.53 9.59
C GLU A 78 9.32 -2.82 10.78
N GLN A 79 9.80 -2.60 12.00
CA GLN A 79 9.06 -2.90 13.22
C GLN A 79 8.05 -1.81 13.62
N TYR A 80 8.42 -0.53 13.46
CA TYR A 80 7.65 0.60 14.01
C TYR A 80 7.34 1.71 13.01
N GLY A 81 7.83 1.59 11.78
CA GLY A 81 7.63 2.60 10.75
C GLY A 81 6.19 2.65 10.27
N GLU A 82 5.62 3.85 10.20
CA GLU A 82 4.36 4.07 9.49
C GLU A 82 4.62 3.99 7.97
N LYS A 83 4.47 2.79 7.39
CA LYS A 83 4.50 2.57 5.93
C LYS A 83 3.29 3.24 5.28
N GLY A 84 3.52 3.81 4.10
CA GLY A 84 2.50 4.36 3.23
C GLY A 84 2.29 5.88 3.17
N ASP A 85 1.81 6.42 2.05
CA ASP A 85 1.49 7.87 1.94
C ASP A 85 0.05 8.20 2.42
N GLN A 86 -0.06 8.87 3.57
CA GLN A 86 -1.34 9.10 4.29
C GLN A 86 -2.31 10.09 3.59
N PHE A 87 -1.88 10.86 2.60
CA PHE A 87 -2.62 12.02 2.10
C PHE A 87 -3.78 11.73 1.13
N ASN A 88 -4.07 10.46 0.80
CA ASN A 88 -5.16 10.10 -0.13
C ASN A 88 -5.89 8.83 0.30
N ILE A 89 -6.44 8.79 1.52
CA ILE A 89 -7.21 7.66 2.05
C ILE A 89 -8.66 8.09 2.28
N GLN A 90 -9.61 7.26 1.83
CA GLN A 90 -11.01 7.39 2.20
C GLN A 90 -11.40 6.31 3.19
N PHE A 91 -11.91 6.73 4.34
CA PHE A 91 -12.38 5.85 5.40
C PHE A 91 -13.85 5.48 5.19
N TYR A 92 -14.15 4.21 5.40
CA TYR A 92 -15.50 3.67 5.42
C TYR A 92 -15.70 2.93 6.73
N VAL A 93 -16.77 3.27 7.44
CA VAL A 93 -17.27 2.45 8.55
C VAL A 93 -18.03 1.27 7.95
N VAL A 94 -17.72 0.08 8.42
CA VAL A 94 -18.39 -1.18 8.04
C VAL A 94 -18.89 -1.90 9.29
N ASP A 95 -19.77 -2.88 9.10
CA ASP A 95 -20.19 -3.78 10.18
C ASP A 95 -19.00 -4.65 10.62
N ASP A 96 -19.07 -5.25 11.82
CA ASP A 96 -17.98 -6.01 12.45
C ASP A 96 -17.27 -6.95 11.46
N ILE A 97 -15.98 -6.72 11.26
CA ILE A 97 -15.11 -7.56 10.42
C ILE A 97 -14.55 -8.66 11.31
N VAL A 98 -14.89 -9.91 11.01
CA VAL A 98 -14.23 -11.09 11.54
C VAL A 98 -12.86 -11.23 10.85
N TYR A 99 -11.81 -10.81 11.55
CA TYR A 99 -10.45 -10.80 11.03
C TYR A 99 -10.01 -12.17 10.48
N ASP A 100 -10.24 -13.25 11.23
CA ASP A 100 -9.74 -14.58 10.84
C ASP A 100 -10.38 -15.06 9.53
N ASP A 101 -11.67 -14.73 9.33
CA ASP A 101 -12.40 -15.01 8.09
C ASP A 101 -11.86 -14.16 6.92
N LEU A 102 -11.61 -12.87 7.17
CA LEU A 102 -11.03 -11.96 6.17
C LEU A 102 -9.64 -12.43 5.71
N VAL A 103 -8.75 -12.78 6.64
CA VAL A 103 -7.41 -13.27 6.32
C VAL A 103 -7.50 -14.56 5.52
N THR A 104 -8.24 -15.56 6.01
CA THR A 104 -8.39 -16.85 5.35
C THR A 104 -8.89 -16.66 3.91
N ARG A 105 -9.93 -15.84 3.73
CA ARG A 105 -10.52 -15.63 2.40
C ARG A 105 -9.62 -14.82 1.48
N ALA A 106 -8.90 -13.82 2.00
CA ALA A 106 -7.96 -13.03 1.22
C ALA A 106 -6.78 -13.90 0.74
N GLU A 107 -6.26 -14.78 1.59
CA GLU A 107 -5.18 -15.71 1.22
C GLU A 107 -5.64 -16.74 0.16
N GLU A 108 -6.86 -17.27 0.27
CA GLU A 108 -7.44 -18.19 -0.72
C GLU A 108 -7.59 -17.56 -2.12
N LEU A 109 -7.89 -16.25 -2.18
CA LEU A 109 -8.18 -15.53 -3.42
C LEU A 109 -6.95 -14.86 -4.04
N GLY A 110 -5.80 -14.90 -3.37
CA GLY A 110 -4.57 -14.25 -3.81
C GLY A 110 -4.14 -14.72 -5.21
N GLY A 111 -4.00 -13.78 -6.13
CA GLY A 111 -3.55 -14.03 -7.51
C GLY A 111 -4.64 -14.41 -8.51
N GLU A 112 -5.89 -14.61 -8.07
CA GLU A 112 -7.02 -14.93 -8.95
C GLU A 112 -7.84 -13.67 -9.31
N GLU A 113 -8.42 -13.66 -10.53
CA GLU A 113 -9.36 -12.61 -10.91
C GLU A 113 -10.69 -12.82 -10.17
N LEU A 114 -11.02 -11.90 -9.27
CA LEU A 114 -12.17 -11.99 -8.36
C LEU A 114 -13.51 -12.12 -9.08
N ARG A 115 -13.64 -11.57 -10.30
CA ARG A 115 -14.85 -11.76 -11.12
C ARG A 115 -15.13 -13.22 -11.45
N GLN A 116 -14.08 -14.01 -11.65
CA GLN A 116 -14.19 -15.43 -12.01
C GLN A 116 -14.58 -16.27 -10.79
N VAL A 117 -14.14 -15.86 -9.59
CA VAL A 117 -14.33 -16.62 -8.35
C VAL A 117 -15.60 -16.22 -7.59
N GLU A 118 -15.99 -14.94 -7.62
CA GLU A 118 -17.04 -14.38 -6.76
C GLU A 118 -18.37 -14.11 -7.49
N SER A 119 -18.51 -14.51 -8.76
CA SER A 119 -19.74 -14.49 -9.59
C SER A 119 -20.49 -13.14 -9.69
N GLU A 120 -20.48 -12.48 -10.86
CA GLU A 120 -21.24 -11.24 -11.26
C GLU A 120 -21.24 -10.01 -10.31
N GLU A 121 -20.87 -10.13 -9.04
CA GLU A 121 -20.90 -9.05 -8.07
C GLU A 121 -19.78 -8.02 -8.29
N PHE A 122 -18.68 -8.45 -8.91
CA PHE A 122 -17.59 -7.57 -9.32
C PHE A 122 -17.86 -6.95 -10.68
N ARG A 123 -18.16 -5.65 -10.69
CA ARG A 123 -18.45 -4.94 -11.95
C ARG A 123 -17.20 -4.64 -12.76
N ARG A 124 -15.98 -4.88 -12.26
CA ARG A 124 -14.66 -4.61 -12.89
C ARG A 124 -13.72 -5.82 -12.72
N PRO A 125 -12.86 -6.19 -13.71
CA PRO A 125 -11.81 -7.17 -13.44
C PRO A 125 -10.97 -6.65 -12.29
N THR A 126 -10.78 -7.49 -11.30
CA THR A 126 -10.03 -7.13 -10.11
C THR A 126 -9.27 -8.36 -9.68
N THR A 127 -7.97 -8.22 -9.47
CA THR A 127 -7.09 -9.27 -8.98
C THR A 127 -6.54 -8.84 -7.64
N LEU A 128 -6.60 -9.71 -6.63
CA LEU A 128 -5.94 -9.47 -5.36
C LEU A 128 -4.46 -9.84 -5.50
N THR A 129 -3.57 -8.86 -5.51
CA THR A 129 -2.15 -9.05 -5.85
C THR A 129 -1.25 -9.20 -4.62
N LYS A 130 -1.60 -8.59 -3.49
CA LYS A 130 -0.87 -8.71 -2.22
C LYS A 130 -1.82 -8.76 -1.04
N VAL A 131 -1.44 -9.54 -0.02
CA VAL A 131 -2.11 -9.65 1.28
C VAL A 131 -1.04 -9.60 2.35
N GLN A 132 -1.21 -8.74 3.35
CA GLN A 132 -0.33 -8.68 4.52
C GLN A 132 -1.19 -8.53 5.77
N ALA A 133 -1.05 -9.48 6.70
CA ALA A 133 -1.78 -9.52 7.95
C ALA A 133 -0.89 -9.07 9.11
N ASN A 134 -1.43 -8.28 10.03
CA ASN A 134 -0.81 -7.93 11.30
C ASN A 134 -1.73 -8.41 12.43
N ASP A 135 -1.39 -9.57 12.99
CA ASP A 135 -2.22 -10.25 13.99
C ASP A 135 -2.34 -9.48 15.29
N GLU A 136 -1.26 -8.82 15.73
CA GLU A 136 -1.21 -8.05 16.97
C GLU A 136 -2.14 -6.84 16.91
N ALA A 137 -2.15 -6.14 15.78
CA ALA A 137 -2.99 -4.97 15.57
C ALA A 137 -4.37 -5.29 14.99
N ARG A 138 -4.65 -6.57 14.66
CA ARG A 138 -5.87 -7.00 13.96
C ARG A 138 -6.10 -6.22 12.65
N ILE A 139 -5.02 -5.95 11.92
CA ILE A 139 -5.05 -5.19 10.65
C ILE A 139 -4.76 -6.11 9.47
N VAL A 140 -5.52 -5.97 8.38
CA VAL A 140 -5.23 -6.63 7.09
C VAL A 140 -5.05 -5.60 6.00
N ASP A 141 -3.90 -5.65 5.36
CA ASP A 141 -3.52 -4.85 4.21
C ASP A 141 -3.67 -5.66 2.92
N LEU A 142 -4.33 -5.07 1.92
CA LEU A 142 -4.70 -5.71 0.66
C LEU A 142 -4.33 -4.80 -0.51
N GLN A 143 -3.76 -5.37 -1.56
CA GLN A 143 -3.51 -4.68 -2.81
C GLN A 143 -4.30 -5.34 -3.94
N PHE A 144 -5.03 -4.53 -4.70
CA PHE A 144 -5.83 -4.96 -5.82
C PHE A 144 -5.30 -4.31 -7.11
N GLU A 145 -5.08 -5.12 -8.15
CA GLU A 145 -5.03 -4.62 -9.52
C GLU A 145 -6.47 -4.53 -10.04
N VAL A 146 -6.91 -3.33 -10.40
CA VAL A 146 -8.23 -3.09 -10.98
C VAL A 146 -8.08 -2.68 -12.43
N VAL A 147 -8.77 -3.40 -13.32
CA VAL A 147 -8.94 -3.00 -14.71
C VAL A 147 -10.24 -2.20 -14.81
N ASP A 148 -10.17 -0.89 -15.06
CA ASP A 148 -11.35 -0.10 -15.39
C ASP A 148 -11.84 -0.48 -16.78
N HIS A 149 -13.16 -0.56 -16.95
CA HIS A 149 -13.73 -0.70 -18.28
C HIS A 149 -13.32 0.51 -19.12
N PRO A 150 -13.01 0.30 -20.41
CA PRO A 150 -12.76 1.40 -21.32
C PRO A 150 -13.96 2.33 -21.37
N GLU A 151 -13.73 3.61 -21.09
CA GLU A 151 -14.62 4.65 -21.57
C GLU A 151 -14.26 4.95 -23.03
N ASN A 152 -15.24 5.31 -23.85
CA ASN A 152 -14.95 5.79 -25.20
C ASN A 152 -14.03 7.02 -25.05
N ILE A 153 -12.78 6.88 -25.48
CA ILE A 153 -11.85 8.01 -25.60
C ILE A 153 -11.99 8.53 -27.03
N ASP A 154 -12.18 9.84 -27.18
CA ASP A 154 -12.05 10.49 -28.49
C ASP A 154 -10.59 10.31 -28.96
N ALA A 155 -10.40 9.70 -30.13
CA ALA A 155 -9.08 9.28 -30.63
C ALA A 155 -8.14 10.44 -31.00
N GLU A 156 -8.57 11.70 -30.84
CA GLU A 156 -7.76 12.87 -31.17
C GLU A 156 -6.53 12.96 -30.25
N GLY A 157 -5.34 12.77 -30.86
CA GLY A 157 -4.05 13.03 -30.21
C GLY A 157 -3.37 11.82 -29.55
N LEU A 158 -3.82 10.59 -29.83
CA LEU A 158 -3.15 9.38 -29.35
C LEU A 158 -2.13 8.86 -30.38
N GLU A 159 -0.91 8.59 -29.93
CA GLU A 159 0.17 8.01 -30.75
C GLU A 159 0.21 6.47 -30.68
N THR A 160 -0.34 5.86 -29.63
CA THR A 160 -0.35 4.39 -29.43
C THR A 160 -1.62 3.90 -28.72
N ALA A 161 -2.04 2.66 -29.01
CA ALA A 161 -3.13 1.94 -28.33
C ALA A 161 -2.81 0.45 -28.11
N TYR A 162 -3.66 -0.25 -27.36
CA TYR A 162 -3.51 -1.68 -27.08
C TYR A 162 -4.79 -2.45 -27.47
N THR A 163 -4.65 -3.66 -28.04
CA THR A 163 -5.79 -4.56 -28.31
C THR A 163 -6.31 -5.22 -27.03
N ALA A 164 -7.48 -5.86 -27.11
CA ALA A 164 -8.01 -6.70 -26.03
C ALA A 164 -7.09 -7.90 -25.69
N GLU A 165 -6.20 -8.30 -26.61
CA GLU A 165 -5.17 -9.31 -26.37
C GLU A 165 -3.83 -8.74 -25.87
N GLY A 166 -3.72 -7.41 -25.69
CA GLY A 166 -2.54 -6.73 -25.15
C GLY A 166 -1.47 -6.36 -26.19
N GLU A 167 -1.77 -6.42 -27.48
CA GLU A 167 -0.83 -6.03 -28.55
C GLU A 167 -0.77 -4.50 -28.73
N ILE A 168 0.43 -3.95 -28.95
CA ILE A 168 0.63 -2.50 -29.18
C ILE A 168 0.29 -2.16 -30.64
N ILE A 169 -0.56 -1.15 -30.82
CA ILE A 169 -0.90 -0.54 -32.10
C ILE A 169 -0.26 0.86 -32.16
N ASP A 170 0.52 1.12 -33.21
CA ASP A 170 1.02 2.45 -33.53
C ASP A 170 -0.05 3.24 -34.31
N LEU A 171 -0.55 4.30 -33.69
CA LEU A 171 -1.64 5.12 -34.23
C LEU A 171 -1.12 6.30 -35.04
N SER A 172 0.20 6.53 -35.09
CA SER A 172 0.82 7.61 -35.87
C SER A 172 0.81 7.33 -37.38
N GLU A 173 0.67 6.06 -37.78
CA GLU A 173 0.69 5.61 -39.19
C GLU A 173 -0.68 5.09 -39.69
N THR A 174 -1.71 5.09 -38.85
CA THR A 174 -3.02 4.50 -39.16
C THR A 174 -4.04 5.59 -39.51
N GLU A 175 -4.68 5.54 -40.68
CA GLU A 175 -5.76 6.47 -41.05
C GLU A 175 -7.00 6.21 -40.15
N LEU A 176 -7.17 7.04 -39.12
CA LEU A 176 -8.20 6.95 -38.08
C LEU A 176 -9.64 7.28 -38.56
N GLU A 177 -9.95 7.16 -39.86
CA GLU A 177 -11.32 7.42 -40.35
C GLU A 177 -12.30 6.27 -40.06
N GLU A 178 -11.81 5.08 -39.71
CA GLU A 178 -12.63 3.91 -39.35
C GLU A 178 -12.41 3.39 -37.91
N ALA A 179 -11.70 4.13 -37.05
CA ALA A 179 -11.42 3.70 -35.67
C ALA A 179 -12.65 3.88 -34.75
N GLU A 180 -13.75 3.19 -35.04
CA GLU A 180 -14.83 2.99 -34.10
C GLU A 180 -14.29 2.23 -32.88
N ARG A 181 -14.08 2.99 -31.79
CA ARG A 181 -13.78 2.54 -30.42
C ARG A 181 -12.38 1.97 -30.20
N LEU A 182 -11.43 2.86 -30.03
CA LEU A 182 -10.23 2.55 -29.26
C LEU A 182 -10.60 2.40 -27.77
N ILE A 183 -10.52 1.17 -27.30
CA ILE A 183 -10.74 0.76 -25.91
C ILE A 183 -9.40 0.88 -25.17
N ARG A 184 -9.25 1.91 -24.31
CA ARG A 184 -8.13 1.96 -23.37
C ARG A 184 -8.58 1.33 -22.06
N GLU A 185 -8.08 0.13 -21.80
CA GLU A 185 -8.14 -0.42 -20.44
C GLU A 185 -7.24 0.40 -19.54
N ASN A 186 -7.79 0.99 -18.48
CA ASN A 186 -6.97 1.62 -17.48
C ASN A 186 -6.73 0.63 -16.34
N ARG A 187 -5.47 0.32 -16.08
CA ARG A 187 -5.06 -0.53 -14.96
C ARG A 187 -4.56 0.33 -13.82
N TYR A 188 -5.07 0.07 -12.62
CA TYR A 188 -4.74 0.85 -11.43
C TYR A 188 -4.49 -0.08 -10.26
N MET A 189 -3.53 0.28 -9.41
CA MET A 189 -3.32 -0.36 -8.13
C MET A 189 -4.14 0.36 -7.06
N MET A 190 -4.98 -0.40 -6.37
CA MET A 190 -5.82 0.05 -5.27
C MET A 190 -5.37 -0.65 -4.00
N GLU A 191 -5.14 0.11 -2.94
CA GLU A 191 -4.66 -0.43 -1.68
C GLU A 191 -5.70 -0.19 -0.60
N VAL A 192 -5.93 -1.22 0.22
CA VAL A 192 -6.98 -1.26 1.22
C VAL A 192 -6.39 -1.73 2.55
N ARG A 193 -6.68 -1.00 3.63
CA ARG A 193 -6.39 -1.41 5.00
C ARG A 193 -7.70 -1.66 5.75
N ALA A 194 -7.88 -2.85 6.28
CA ALA A 194 -8.99 -3.21 7.14
C ALA A 194 -8.52 -3.24 8.60
N HIS A 195 -9.09 -2.36 9.42
CA HIS A 195 -8.97 -2.39 10.88
C HIS A 195 -10.15 -3.19 11.41
N ALA A 196 -9.93 -4.47 11.71
CA ALA A 196 -11.02 -5.40 11.96
C ALA A 196 -11.79 -5.05 13.26
N ASP A 197 -11.05 -4.79 14.34
CA ASP A 197 -11.61 -4.45 15.65
C ASP A 197 -12.39 -3.12 15.67
N ASP A 198 -11.99 -2.18 14.81
CA ASP A 198 -12.62 -0.86 14.72
C ASP A 198 -13.78 -0.82 13.72
N GLY A 199 -13.96 -1.87 12.90
CA GLY A 199 -14.93 -1.87 11.80
C GLY A 199 -14.63 -0.79 10.76
N ILE A 200 -13.35 -0.50 10.50
CA ILE A 200 -12.93 0.57 9.59
C ILE A 200 -12.19 -0.02 8.39
N VAL A 201 -12.60 0.36 7.19
CA VAL A 201 -11.88 0.09 5.94
C VAL A 201 -11.37 1.40 5.35
N ALA A 202 -10.07 1.52 5.23
CA ALA A 202 -9.37 2.59 4.54
C ALA A 202 -9.05 2.15 3.12
N VAL A 203 -9.47 2.93 2.11
CA VAL A 203 -9.19 2.65 0.70
C VAL A 203 -8.44 3.82 0.08
N SER A 204 -7.42 3.53 -0.72
CA SER A 204 -6.68 4.56 -1.46
C SER A 204 -7.57 5.37 -2.41
N ASN A 205 -7.22 6.65 -2.62
CA ASN A 205 -7.98 7.64 -3.37
C ASN A 205 -7.16 8.35 -4.49
N SER A 206 -5.93 7.92 -4.78
CA SER A 206 -5.08 8.56 -5.81
C SER A 206 -5.50 8.18 -7.20
N VAL A 207 -6.08 6.98 -7.36
CA VAL A 207 -6.49 6.44 -8.64
C VAL A 207 -7.84 5.75 -8.49
N GLY A 208 -8.66 5.80 -9.53
CA GLY A 208 -9.96 5.13 -9.54
C GLY A 208 -11.16 5.97 -9.12
N ARG A 209 -12.24 5.83 -9.89
CA ARG A 209 -13.52 6.51 -9.64
C ARG A 209 -14.21 5.95 -8.41
N ASN A 210 -15.13 6.72 -7.82
CA ASN A 210 -15.93 6.33 -6.65
C ASN A 210 -16.53 4.90 -6.72
N PRO A 211 -17.00 4.37 -7.87
CA PRO A 211 -17.49 3.00 -7.96
C PRO A 211 -16.44 1.92 -7.61
N ILE A 212 -15.18 2.10 -8.02
CA ILE A 212 -14.08 1.15 -7.74
C ILE A 212 -13.86 1.04 -6.23
N ARG A 213 -13.75 2.19 -5.56
CA ARG A 213 -13.54 2.24 -4.10
C ARG A 213 -14.65 1.53 -3.33
N LYS A 214 -15.90 1.70 -3.77
CA LYS A 214 -17.05 0.99 -3.19
C LYS A 214 -16.97 -0.52 -3.41
N GLU A 215 -16.52 -0.95 -4.58
CA GLU A 215 -16.32 -2.38 -4.89
C GLU A 215 -15.25 -2.99 -4.00
N MET A 216 -14.09 -2.34 -3.82
CA MET A 216 -13.02 -2.85 -2.94
C MET A 216 -13.48 -2.93 -1.49
N LYS A 217 -14.16 -1.89 -0.99
CA LYS A 217 -14.77 -1.91 0.34
C LYS A 217 -15.78 -3.06 0.47
N ASN A 218 -16.63 -3.28 -0.53
CA ASN A 218 -17.61 -4.36 -0.49
C ASN A 218 -16.95 -5.75 -0.53
N ALA A 219 -15.83 -5.91 -1.24
CA ALA A 219 -15.05 -7.15 -1.22
C ALA A 219 -14.57 -7.48 0.20
N VAL A 220 -13.94 -6.52 0.88
CA VAL A 220 -13.52 -6.69 2.28
C VAL A 220 -14.69 -7.03 3.19
N LYS A 221 -15.85 -6.38 3.00
CA LYS A 221 -17.05 -6.71 3.77
C LYS A 221 -17.54 -8.14 3.53
N ARG A 222 -17.53 -8.64 2.29
CA ARG A 222 -17.98 -10.01 1.99
C ARG A 222 -17.06 -11.05 2.58
N TRP A 223 -15.77 -10.77 2.61
CA TRP A 223 -14.77 -11.70 3.12
C TRP A 223 -14.70 -11.71 4.64
N GLY A 224 -14.95 -10.56 5.27
CA GLY A 224 -14.87 -10.41 6.72
C GLY A 224 -16.20 -10.45 7.47
N VAL A 225 -17.36 -10.54 6.81
CA VAL A 225 -18.66 -10.64 7.51
C VAL A 225 -19.28 -11.99 7.18
N GLN A 226 -19.60 -12.79 8.21
CA GLN A 226 -20.25 -14.09 8.04
C GLN A 226 -21.50 -13.97 7.15
N SER A 227 -21.61 -14.93 6.21
CA SER A 227 -22.84 -15.24 5.48
C SER A 227 -23.71 -16.24 6.24
#